data_AF-A0A1G7XLX8-F1
#
_entry.id   AF-A0A1G7XLX8-F1
#
_cell.length_a   1.000
_cell.length_b   1.000
_cell.length_c   1.000
_cell.angle_alpha   90.00
_cell.angle_beta   90.00
_cell.angle_gamma   90.00
#
_symmetry.space_group_name_H-M   'P 1'
#
loop_
_entity.id
_entity.type
_entity.pdbx_description
1 polymer ?
#
loop_
_entity_poly.entity_id
_entity_poly.type
_entity_poly.pdbx_seq_one_letter_code
_entity_poly.pdbx_strand_id
1 'polypeptide(L)'
;MHTAEAIEHYQQVIKMVNFPIIAATEEVIALAIQKLSGPFSDTIHAALIDHINFAIERIKRGIYLSNPFVFEIKYLYPEEYKIAEEAVAYLNKKLDVTLPEEEIAFLATHFHSARSFSDKKVALGIARIVSKILDQLKAEGYKMDDSFSMIRFVSHLKALIDRVKSGKTIDNPLIESIRERYSDGFAKARKLADIIAEELGKDVPDKEIGFLTLHLERLPYEFQ
;
A
#
# COMPACT_ATOMS: atom_id res chain seq x y z
N MET A 1 9.99 -13.88 11.70
CA MET A 1 10.61 -15.04 11.03
C MET A 1 12.07 -15.10 11.43
N HIS A 2 12.57 -16.30 11.68
CA HIS A 2 13.87 -16.56 12.27
C HIS A 2 14.99 -16.25 11.25
N THR A 3 16.02 -15.52 11.67
CA THR A 3 17.14 -15.06 10.83
C THR A 3 17.77 -16.19 10.01
N ALA A 4 17.75 -17.43 10.52
CA ALA A 4 18.24 -18.61 9.82
C ALA A 4 17.48 -18.92 8.51
N GLU A 5 16.15 -18.84 8.50
CA GLU A 5 15.33 -19.08 7.29
C GLU A 5 15.57 -18.01 6.23
N ALA A 6 15.70 -16.75 6.67
CA ALA A 6 16.01 -15.63 5.77
C ALA A 6 17.39 -15.80 5.12
N ILE A 7 18.39 -16.22 5.89
CA ILE A 7 19.74 -16.51 5.38
C ILE A 7 19.73 -17.69 4.41
N GLU A 8 19.04 -18.78 4.76
CA GLU A 8 18.94 -19.95 3.88
C GLU A 8 18.28 -19.59 2.54
N HIS A 9 17.16 -18.87 2.59
CA HIS A 9 16.48 -18.42 1.38
C HIS A 9 17.38 -17.51 0.53
N TYR A 10 18.05 -16.55 1.15
CA TYR A 10 19.02 -15.70 0.45
C TYR A 10 20.12 -16.51 -0.25
N GLN A 11 20.70 -17.51 0.45
CA GLN A 11 21.71 -18.40 -0.14
C GLN A 11 21.21 -19.22 -1.33
N GLN A 12 19.92 -19.58 -1.36
CA GLN A 12 19.32 -20.27 -2.50
C GLN A 12 19.14 -19.32 -3.68
N VAL A 13 18.61 -18.13 -3.44
CA VAL A 13 18.33 -17.12 -4.48
C VAL A 13 19.62 -16.67 -5.18
N ILE A 14 20.67 -16.35 -4.43
CA ILE A 14 21.93 -15.86 -5.03
C ILE A 14 22.66 -16.89 -5.91
N LYS A 15 22.33 -18.19 -5.79
CA LYS A 15 22.87 -19.25 -6.66
C LYS A 15 22.17 -19.30 -8.01
N MET A 16 20.94 -18.79 -8.10
CA MET A 16 20.08 -18.86 -9.30
C MET A 16 20.01 -17.54 -10.07
N VAL A 17 20.44 -16.44 -9.46
CA VAL A 17 20.32 -15.09 -10.02
C VAL A 17 21.68 -14.55 -10.44
N ASN A 18 21.71 -13.84 -11.57
CA ASN A 18 22.94 -13.22 -12.08
C ASN A 18 23.46 -12.14 -11.11
N PHE A 19 24.78 -12.13 -10.89
CA PHE A 19 25.44 -11.20 -9.97
C PHE A 19 25.09 -9.72 -10.18
N PRO A 20 25.00 -9.18 -11.41
CA PRO A 20 24.58 -7.79 -11.60
C PRO A 20 23.21 -7.46 -11.00
N ILE A 21 22.25 -8.38 -11.08
CA ILE A 21 20.90 -8.20 -10.52
C ILE A 21 20.97 -8.19 -8.99
N ILE A 22 21.74 -9.11 -8.40
CA ILE A 22 21.95 -9.18 -6.95
C ILE A 22 22.57 -7.86 -6.46
N ALA A 23 23.67 -7.44 -7.06
CA ALA A 23 24.37 -6.22 -6.67
C ALA A 23 23.49 -4.97 -6.79
N ALA A 24 22.77 -4.81 -7.90
CA ALA A 24 21.86 -3.68 -8.08
C ALA A 24 20.69 -3.69 -7.08
N THR A 25 20.19 -4.87 -6.73
CA THR A 25 19.10 -5.01 -5.74
C THR A 25 19.58 -4.68 -4.34
N GLU A 26 20.77 -5.12 -3.94
CA GLU A 26 21.38 -4.78 -2.65
C GLU A 26 21.64 -3.26 -2.52
N GLU A 27 22.08 -2.61 -3.59
CA GLU A 27 22.22 -1.14 -3.65
C GLU A 27 20.87 -0.42 -3.46
N VAL A 28 19.79 -0.96 -4.06
CA VAL A 28 18.41 -0.46 -3.85
C VAL A 28 17.95 -0.64 -2.41
N ILE A 29 18.22 -1.79 -1.79
CA ILE A 29 17.87 -2.04 -0.38
C ILE A 29 18.63 -1.08 0.53
N ALA A 30 19.92 -0.88 0.28
CA ALA A 30 20.73 0.07 1.04
C ALA A 30 20.18 1.51 0.92
N LEU A 31 19.80 1.94 -0.28
CA LEU A 31 19.14 3.24 -0.51
C LEU A 31 17.84 3.34 0.30
N ALA A 32 17.01 2.30 0.29
CA ALA A 32 15.74 2.26 1.01
C ALA A 32 15.94 2.34 2.54
N ILE A 33 16.86 1.56 3.09
CA ILE A 33 17.20 1.58 4.52
C ILE A 33 17.71 2.96 4.94
N GLN A 34 18.57 3.57 4.12
CA GLN A 34 19.12 4.89 4.41
C GLN A 34 18.05 5.98 4.45
N LYS A 35 17.07 5.94 3.53
CA LYS A 35 16.08 7.00 3.36
C LYS A 35 14.81 6.81 4.19
N LEU A 36 14.35 5.58 4.39
CA LEU A 36 13.04 5.31 5.02
C LEU A 36 13.07 5.26 6.55
N SER A 37 14.26 5.26 7.16
CA SER A 37 14.50 5.22 8.62
C SER A 37 13.83 4.04 9.35
N GLY A 38 14.45 3.61 10.45
CA GLY A 38 13.90 2.52 11.26
C GLY A 38 14.28 1.11 10.79
N PRO A 39 13.81 0.08 11.51
CA PRO A 39 14.25 -1.30 11.29
C PRO A 39 13.66 -1.89 10.01
N PHE A 40 14.47 -2.67 9.30
CA PHE A 40 14.06 -3.45 8.12
C PHE A 40 14.23 -4.94 8.41
N SER A 41 13.29 -5.75 7.95
CA SER A 41 13.42 -7.21 8.01
C SER A 41 14.45 -7.71 6.99
N ASP A 42 15.39 -8.54 7.43
CA ASP A 42 16.39 -9.22 6.57
C ASP A 42 15.76 -10.08 5.46
N THR A 43 14.48 -10.43 5.58
CA THR A 43 13.74 -11.15 4.53
C THR A 43 13.62 -10.36 3.23
N ILE A 44 13.80 -9.04 3.27
CA ILE A 44 13.77 -8.17 2.08
C ILE A 44 14.81 -8.56 1.04
N HIS A 45 15.99 -9.00 1.46
CA HIS A 45 17.12 -9.29 0.57
C HIS A 45 16.75 -10.37 -0.45
N ALA A 46 16.40 -11.56 0.04
CA ALA A 46 15.99 -12.66 -0.83
C ALA A 46 14.72 -12.29 -1.61
N ALA A 47 13.71 -11.74 -0.93
CA ALA A 47 12.42 -11.45 -1.54
C ALA A 47 12.51 -10.43 -2.69
N LEU A 48 13.32 -9.38 -2.54
CA LEU A 48 13.45 -8.36 -3.58
C LEU A 48 14.33 -8.83 -4.73
N ILE A 49 15.39 -9.61 -4.47
CA ILE A 49 16.21 -10.20 -5.54
C ILE A 49 15.34 -11.11 -6.42
N ASP A 50 14.52 -11.98 -5.82
CA ASP A 50 13.59 -12.82 -6.56
C ASP A 50 12.62 -12.01 -7.41
N HIS A 51 12.04 -10.96 -6.82
CA HIS A 51 11.07 -10.10 -7.50
C HIS A 51 11.68 -9.38 -8.70
N ILE A 52 12.85 -8.76 -8.54
CA ILE A 52 13.55 -8.05 -9.63
C ILE A 52 13.98 -9.02 -10.72
N ASN A 53 14.56 -10.17 -10.34
CA ASN A 53 14.96 -11.19 -11.30
C ASN A 53 13.74 -11.66 -12.12
N PHE A 54 12.62 -11.94 -11.45
CA PHE A 54 11.39 -12.34 -12.12
C PHE A 54 10.78 -11.22 -12.96
N ALA A 55 10.82 -9.96 -12.52
CA ALA A 55 10.36 -8.81 -13.31
C ALA A 55 11.14 -8.67 -14.62
N ILE A 56 12.46 -8.76 -14.55
CA ILE A 56 13.33 -8.70 -15.73
C ILE A 56 13.05 -9.87 -16.68
N GLU A 57 12.95 -11.08 -16.16
CA GLU A 57 12.64 -12.26 -16.99
C GLU A 57 11.26 -12.19 -17.65
N ARG A 58 10.26 -11.63 -16.96
CA ARG A 58 8.93 -11.37 -17.53
C ARG A 58 9.01 -10.40 -18.70
N ILE A 59 9.68 -9.27 -18.53
CA ILE A 59 9.76 -8.21 -19.56
C ILE A 59 10.54 -8.69 -20.78
N LYS A 60 11.63 -9.45 -20.60
CA LYS A 60 12.36 -10.08 -21.70
C LYS A 60 11.48 -11.03 -22.54
N ARG A 61 10.44 -11.60 -21.94
CA ARG A 61 9.45 -12.46 -22.61
C ARG A 61 8.25 -11.69 -23.15
N GLY A 62 8.24 -10.36 -23.04
CA GLY A 62 7.11 -9.51 -23.43
C GLY A 62 5.88 -9.66 -22.52
N ILE A 63 6.05 -10.16 -21.29
CA ILE A 63 4.98 -10.32 -20.31
C ILE A 63 4.95 -9.08 -19.42
N TYR A 64 3.88 -8.30 -19.53
CA TYR A 64 3.64 -7.12 -18.71
C TYR A 64 2.60 -7.45 -17.64
N LEU A 65 2.92 -7.22 -16.37
CA LEU A 65 1.95 -7.33 -15.28
C LEU A 65 1.48 -5.94 -14.89
N SER A 66 0.17 -5.77 -14.87
CA SER A 66 -0.45 -4.60 -14.27
C SER A 66 -0.56 -4.79 -12.75
N ASN A 67 -0.30 -3.74 -11.99
CA ASN A 67 -0.66 -3.67 -10.59
C ASN A 67 -1.98 -2.88 -10.50
N PRO A 68 -3.10 -3.51 -10.10
CA PRO A 68 -4.39 -2.82 -10.04
C PRO A 68 -4.45 -1.77 -8.93
N PHE A 69 -3.45 -1.71 -8.05
CA PHE A 69 -3.45 -0.89 -6.84
C PHE A 69 -2.40 0.24 -6.86
N VAL A 70 -1.92 0.67 -8.04
CA VAL A 70 -0.88 1.72 -8.13
C VAL A 70 -1.32 3.00 -7.43
N PHE A 71 -2.56 3.43 -7.66
CA PHE A 71 -3.13 4.64 -7.06
C PHE A 71 -3.17 4.52 -5.53
N GLU A 72 -3.70 3.42 -5.02
CA GLU A 72 -3.85 3.16 -3.60
C GLU A 72 -2.50 3.07 -2.90
N ILE A 73 -1.55 2.31 -3.47
CA ILE A 73 -0.21 2.12 -2.91
C ILE A 73 0.54 3.46 -2.82
N LYS A 74 0.39 4.34 -3.82
CA LYS A 74 0.99 5.69 -3.81
C LYS A 74 0.57 6.50 -2.59
N TYR A 75 -0.69 6.43 -2.16
CA TYR A 75 -1.17 7.19 -0.99
C TYR A 75 -1.11 6.42 0.32
N LEU A 76 -1.12 5.09 0.27
CA LEU A 76 -0.96 4.25 1.45
C LEU A 76 0.47 4.28 1.97
N TYR A 77 1.44 4.30 1.07
CA TYR A 77 2.88 4.18 1.36
C TYR A 77 3.67 5.26 0.60
N PRO A 78 3.39 6.56 0.81
CA PRO A 78 3.95 7.63 -0.03
C PRO A 78 5.46 7.77 0.10
N GLU A 79 6.03 7.49 1.27
CA GLU A 79 7.48 7.49 1.45
C GLU A 79 8.11 6.34 0.68
N GLU A 80 7.60 5.12 0.86
CA GLU A 80 8.09 3.93 0.17
C GLU A 80 7.92 4.04 -1.36
N TYR A 81 6.81 4.64 -1.82
CA TYR A 81 6.54 4.87 -3.24
C TYR A 81 7.58 5.80 -3.86
N LYS A 82 7.87 6.93 -3.21
CA LYS A 82 8.90 7.87 -3.68
C LYS A 82 10.28 7.22 -3.80
N ILE A 83 10.65 6.38 -2.82
CA ILE A 83 11.92 5.66 -2.88
C ILE A 83 11.91 4.57 -3.97
N ALA A 84 10.76 3.95 -4.20
CA ALA A 84 10.59 2.98 -5.27
C ALA A 84 10.72 3.62 -6.67
N GLU A 85 10.26 4.85 -6.87
CA GLU A 85 10.48 5.61 -8.12
C GLU A 85 11.99 5.77 -8.41
N GLU A 86 12.75 6.19 -7.39
CA GLU A 86 14.21 6.32 -7.50
C GLU A 86 14.89 4.96 -7.75
N ALA A 87 14.42 3.91 -7.07
CA ALA A 87 14.94 2.55 -7.22
C ALA A 87 14.69 1.97 -8.62
N VAL A 88 13.50 2.15 -9.18
CA VAL A 88 13.18 1.69 -10.55
C VAL A 88 14.04 2.43 -11.57
N ALA A 89 14.19 3.76 -11.43
CA ALA A 89 15.08 4.54 -12.30
C ALA A 89 16.54 4.07 -12.21
N TYR A 90 17.00 3.76 -10.98
CA TYR A 90 18.32 3.21 -10.75
C TYR A 90 18.53 1.84 -11.42
N LEU A 91 17.58 0.92 -11.23
CA LEU A 91 17.63 -0.43 -11.81
C LEU A 91 17.63 -0.39 -13.33
N ASN A 92 16.76 0.42 -13.94
CA ASN A 92 16.72 0.60 -15.40
C ASN A 92 18.08 1.03 -15.96
N LYS A 93 18.72 2.01 -15.31
CA LYS A 93 20.05 2.49 -15.70
C LYS A 93 21.16 1.46 -15.45
N LYS A 94 21.15 0.80 -14.28
CA LYS A 94 22.24 -0.09 -13.83
C LYS A 94 22.24 -1.42 -14.57
N LEU A 95 21.07 -1.91 -14.95
CA LEU A 95 20.88 -3.23 -15.57
C LEU A 95 20.56 -3.17 -17.07
N ASP A 96 20.47 -1.97 -17.65
CA ASP A 96 20.09 -1.75 -19.05
C ASP A 96 18.75 -2.42 -19.41
N VAL A 97 17.72 -2.11 -18.61
CA VAL A 97 16.35 -2.65 -18.74
C VAL A 97 15.32 -1.54 -18.73
N THR A 98 14.08 -1.87 -19.10
CA THR A 98 12.93 -0.97 -19.02
C THR A 98 11.83 -1.62 -18.19
N LEU A 99 11.96 -1.51 -16.87
CA LEU A 99 10.93 -1.87 -15.92
C LEU A 99 9.73 -0.90 -16.09
N PRO A 100 8.49 -1.42 -16.12
CA PRO A 100 7.29 -0.61 -16.24
C PRO A 100 6.97 0.09 -14.91
N GLU A 101 6.16 1.15 -14.96
CA GLU A 101 5.83 1.98 -13.79
C GLU A 101 5.15 1.18 -12.67
N GLU A 102 4.46 0.10 -12.99
CA GLU A 102 3.82 -0.79 -12.01
C GLU A 102 4.83 -1.44 -11.04
N GLU A 103 6.10 -1.56 -11.45
CA GLU A 103 7.17 -2.04 -10.56
C GLU A 103 7.45 -1.06 -9.41
N ILE A 104 7.14 0.23 -9.57
CA ILE A 104 7.22 1.22 -8.48
C ILE A 104 6.29 0.80 -7.33
N ALA A 105 5.04 0.44 -7.64
CA ALA A 105 4.07 0.03 -6.63
C ALA A 105 4.44 -1.33 -5.98
N PHE A 106 5.01 -2.25 -6.75
CA PHE A 106 5.54 -3.50 -6.20
C PHE A 106 6.71 -3.26 -5.24
N LEU A 107 7.70 -2.45 -5.62
CA LEU A 107 8.85 -2.11 -4.79
C LEU A 107 8.42 -1.38 -3.51
N ALA A 108 7.49 -0.42 -3.62
CA ALA A 108 6.92 0.28 -2.47
C ALA A 108 6.32 -0.70 -1.46
N THR A 109 5.60 -1.71 -1.96
CA THR A 109 5.01 -2.76 -1.12
C THR A 109 6.08 -3.62 -0.43
N HIS A 110 7.16 -3.97 -1.13
CA HIS A 110 8.29 -4.68 -0.54
C HIS A 110 8.96 -3.89 0.59
N PHE A 111 9.22 -2.61 0.37
CA PHE A 111 9.80 -1.72 1.38
C PHE A 111 8.89 -1.59 2.58
N HIS A 112 7.58 -1.40 2.35
CA HIS A 112 6.62 -1.28 3.44
C HIS A 112 6.55 -2.55 4.29
N SER A 113 6.49 -3.73 3.65
CA SER A 113 6.48 -5.02 4.33
C SER A 113 7.72 -5.26 5.17
N ALA A 114 8.90 -4.91 4.63
CA ALA A 114 10.16 -5.02 5.36
C ALA A 114 10.21 -4.08 6.56
N ARG A 115 9.74 -2.84 6.42
CA ARG A 115 9.73 -1.82 7.50
C ARG A 115 8.69 -2.12 8.59
N SER A 116 7.56 -2.71 8.22
CA SER A 116 6.46 -3.04 9.14
C SER A 116 6.54 -4.45 9.73
N PHE A 117 7.57 -5.24 9.38
CA PHE A 117 7.70 -6.65 9.76
C PHE A 117 6.43 -7.46 9.43
N SER A 118 5.79 -7.14 8.30
CA SER A 118 4.52 -7.72 7.87
C SER A 118 4.64 -8.38 6.49
N ASP A 119 3.79 -9.36 6.22
CA ASP A 119 3.72 -10.02 4.91
C ASP A 119 3.15 -9.05 3.86
N LYS A 120 3.71 -9.05 2.64
CA LYS A 120 3.21 -8.28 1.49
C LYS A 120 1.73 -8.52 1.20
N LYS A 121 1.24 -9.74 1.45
CA LYS A 121 -0.18 -10.08 1.33
C LYS A 121 -1.05 -9.21 2.23
N VAL A 122 -0.54 -8.79 3.39
CA VAL A 122 -1.24 -7.88 4.31
C VAL A 122 -1.33 -6.48 3.71
N ALA A 123 -0.23 -5.96 3.16
CA ALA A 123 -0.20 -4.66 2.49
C ALA A 123 -1.12 -4.61 1.27
N LEU A 124 -1.06 -5.65 0.42
CA LEU A 124 -1.95 -5.80 -0.73
C LEU A 124 -3.41 -6.00 -0.33
N GLY A 125 -3.68 -6.65 0.81
CA GLY A 125 -5.03 -6.76 1.37
C GLY A 125 -5.60 -5.39 1.75
N ILE A 126 -4.79 -4.54 2.39
CA ILE A 126 -5.21 -3.15 2.68
C ILE A 126 -5.46 -2.38 1.39
N ALA A 127 -4.55 -2.46 0.41
CA ALA A 127 -4.71 -1.79 -0.87
C ALA A 127 -6.00 -2.22 -1.59
N ARG A 128 -6.36 -3.50 -1.53
CA ARG A 128 -7.62 -4.02 -2.08
C ARG A 128 -8.86 -3.45 -1.40
N ILE A 129 -8.87 -3.36 -0.07
CA ILE A 129 -9.99 -2.77 0.69
C ILE A 129 -10.16 -1.30 0.29
N VAL A 130 -9.05 -0.55 0.25
CA VAL A 130 -9.07 0.86 -0.18
C VAL A 130 -9.59 0.97 -1.61
N SER A 131 -9.13 0.12 -2.52
CA SER A 131 -9.55 0.13 -3.92
C SER A 131 -11.06 -0.05 -4.07
N LYS A 132 -11.65 -1.04 -3.37
CA LYS A 132 -13.11 -1.24 -3.34
C LYS A 132 -13.88 -0.01 -2.84
N ILE A 133 -13.35 0.68 -1.83
CA ILE A 133 -13.95 1.89 -1.28
C ILE A 133 -13.86 3.05 -2.27
N LEU A 134 -12.70 3.23 -2.91
CA LEU A 134 -12.51 4.28 -3.91
C LEU A 134 -13.37 4.02 -5.15
N ASP A 135 -13.53 2.77 -5.57
CA ASP A 135 -14.43 2.38 -6.66
C ASP A 135 -15.90 2.69 -6.32
N GLN A 136 -16.35 2.39 -5.10
CA GLN A 136 -17.68 2.75 -4.62
C GLN A 136 -17.89 4.28 -4.62
N LEU A 137 -16.91 5.04 -4.13
CA LEU A 137 -16.96 6.50 -4.14
C LEU A 137 -16.96 7.06 -5.56
N LYS A 138 -16.16 6.50 -6.45
CA LYS A 138 -16.13 6.90 -7.86
C LYS A 138 -17.49 6.66 -8.52
N ALA A 139 -18.14 5.53 -8.24
CA ALA A 139 -19.50 5.25 -8.73
C ALA A 139 -20.55 6.25 -8.18
N GLU A 140 -20.28 6.85 -7.02
CA GLU A 140 -21.11 7.89 -6.40
C GLU A 140 -20.73 9.32 -6.83
N GLY A 141 -19.80 9.50 -7.78
CA GLY A 141 -19.45 10.81 -8.35
C GLY A 141 -18.30 11.56 -7.66
N TYR A 142 -17.54 10.90 -6.78
CA TYR A 142 -16.35 11.50 -6.17
C TYR A 142 -15.14 11.44 -7.12
N LYS A 143 -14.32 12.50 -7.14
CA LYS A 143 -13.08 12.52 -7.93
C LYS A 143 -11.98 11.73 -7.26
N MET A 144 -11.32 10.87 -8.04
CA MET A 144 -10.06 10.22 -7.65
C MET A 144 -8.90 11.02 -8.22
N ASP A 145 -8.37 11.94 -7.42
CA ASP A 145 -7.31 12.87 -7.83
C ASP A 145 -6.16 12.92 -6.80
N ASP A 146 -5.09 13.63 -7.15
CA ASP A 146 -3.95 13.92 -6.28
C ASP A 146 -4.24 15.01 -5.22
N SER A 147 -5.51 15.31 -4.94
CA SER A 147 -5.85 16.39 -3.99
C SER A 147 -5.46 16.04 -2.55
N PHE A 148 -5.15 17.08 -1.77
CA PHE A 148 -4.82 16.91 -0.35
C PHE A 148 -5.97 16.27 0.46
N SER A 149 -7.23 16.42 0.02
CA SER A 149 -8.36 15.75 0.63
C SER A 149 -8.35 14.24 0.35
N MET A 150 -8.05 13.82 -0.88
CA MET A 150 -7.95 12.40 -1.23
C MET A 150 -6.80 11.70 -0.50
N ILE A 151 -5.62 12.34 -0.47
CA ILE A 151 -4.44 11.82 0.26
C ILE A 151 -4.78 11.59 1.74
N ARG A 152 -5.40 12.58 2.39
CA ARG A 152 -5.82 12.44 3.79
C ARG A 152 -6.87 11.35 3.96
N PHE A 153 -7.87 11.28 3.08
CA PHE A 153 -8.92 10.28 3.14
C PHE A 153 -8.33 8.85 3.13
N VAL A 154 -7.45 8.54 2.18
CA VAL A 154 -6.78 7.23 2.11
C VAL A 154 -5.93 6.96 3.36
N SER A 155 -5.20 7.96 3.87
CA SER A 155 -4.42 7.82 5.11
C SER A 155 -5.30 7.52 6.33
N HIS A 156 -6.42 8.22 6.49
CA HIS A 156 -7.37 7.98 7.58
C HIS A 156 -8.07 6.62 7.45
N LEU A 157 -8.39 6.22 6.22
CA LEU A 157 -8.94 4.90 5.91
C LEU A 157 -7.96 3.78 6.29
N LYS A 158 -6.68 3.92 5.93
CA LYS A 158 -5.63 3.00 6.36
C LYS A 158 -5.57 2.89 7.88
N ALA A 159 -5.56 4.02 8.58
CA ALA A 159 -5.51 4.03 10.04
C ALA A 159 -6.74 3.36 10.66
N LEU A 160 -7.93 3.54 10.09
CA LEU A 160 -9.16 2.87 10.51
C LEU A 160 -9.04 1.35 10.31
N ILE A 161 -8.62 0.90 9.13
CA ILE A 161 -8.39 -0.53 8.82
C ILE A 161 -7.41 -1.15 9.82
N ASP A 162 -6.29 -0.47 10.10
CA ASP A 162 -5.28 -0.94 11.07
C ASP A 162 -5.85 -1.06 12.50
N ARG A 163 -6.73 -0.13 12.91
CA ARG A 163 -7.42 -0.19 14.21
C ARG A 163 -8.42 -1.34 14.29
N VAL A 164 -9.29 -1.49 13.30
CA VAL A 164 -10.27 -2.58 13.25
C VAL A 164 -9.56 -3.95 13.25
N LYS A 165 -8.50 -4.10 12.46
CA LYS A 165 -7.67 -5.32 12.45
C LYS A 165 -7.10 -5.63 13.84
N SER A 166 -6.61 -4.62 14.55
CA SER A 166 -6.04 -4.77 15.90
C SER A 166 -7.07 -4.79 17.04
N GLY A 167 -8.36 -4.68 16.73
CA GLY A 167 -9.43 -4.60 17.74
C GLY A 167 -9.38 -3.32 18.59
N LYS A 168 -8.69 -2.27 18.10
CA LYS A 168 -8.62 -0.96 18.72
C LYS A 168 -9.73 -0.07 18.17
N THR A 169 -10.10 0.95 18.93
CA THR A 169 -11.08 1.96 18.50
C THR A 169 -10.66 3.33 18.99
N ILE A 170 -11.04 4.38 18.26
CA ILE A 170 -10.91 5.76 18.71
C ILE A 170 -12.21 6.21 19.38
N ASP A 171 -12.08 6.94 20.47
CA ASP A 171 -13.22 7.62 21.06
C ASP A 171 -13.60 8.87 20.25
N ASN A 172 -14.86 8.95 19.83
CA ASN A 172 -15.38 10.10 19.11
C ASN A 172 -16.53 10.72 19.93
N PRO A 173 -16.24 11.70 20.79
CA PRO A 173 -17.26 12.32 21.64
C PRO A 173 -18.31 13.09 20.83
N LEU A 174 -18.05 13.37 19.55
CA LEU A 174 -18.94 14.14 18.68
C LEU A 174 -19.83 13.26 17.79
N ILE A 175 -19.80 11.93 17.95
CA ILE A 175 -20.48 11.01 17.04
C ILE A 175 -21.97 11.31 16.87
N GLU A 176 -22.70 11.57 17.96
CA GLU A 176 -24.14 11.84 17.87
C GLU A 176 -24.41 13.15 17.12
N SER A 177 -23.63 14.19 17.38
CA SER A 177 -23.73 15.45 16.63
C SER A 177 -23.39 15.28 15.15
N ILE A 178 -22.45 14.39 14.81
CA ILE A 178 -22.10 14.09 13.41
C ILE A 178 -23.25 13.32 12.75
N ARG A 179 -23.81 12.31 13.42
CA ARG A 179 -24.93 11.50 12.93
C ARG A 179 -26.16 12.36 12.65
N GLU A 180 -26.46 13.32 13.53
CA GLU A 180 -27.60 14.23 13.38
C GLU A 180 -27.38 15.26 12.26
N ARG A 181 -26.19 15.87 12.18
CA ARG A 181 -25.92 16.98 11.24
C ARG A 181 -25.57 16.52 9.83
N TYR A 182 -24.96 15.35 9.71
CA TYR A 182 -24.46 14.79 8.45
C TYR A 182 -25.07 13.40 8.21
N SER A 183 -26.39 13.28 8.34
CA SER A 183 -27.11 11.99 8.26
C SER A 183 -26.82 11.23 6.96
N ASP A 184 -26.78 11.93 5.83
CA ASP A 184 -26.52 11.34 4.52
C ASP A 184 -25.07 10.88 4.39
N GLY A 185 -24.13 11.73 4.83
CA GLY A 185 -22.70 11.41 4.90
C GLY A 185 -22.43 10.22 5.82
N PHE A 186 -23.14 10.14 6.95
CA PHE A 186 -23.03 9.03 7.90
C PHE A 186 -23.56 7.72 7.31
N ALA A 187 -24.70 7.77 6.60
CA ALA A 187 -25.24 6.61 5.90
C ALA A 187 -24.29 6.10 4.81
N LYS A 188 -23.65 7.01 4.06
CA LYS A 188 -22.60 6.65 3.08
C LYS A 188 -21.38 6.05 3.77
N ALA A 189 -20.85 6.70 4.81
CA ALA A 189 -19.71 6.21 5.58
C ALA A 189 -19.99 4.82 6.18
N ARG A 190 -21.22 4.53 6.63
CA ARG A 190 -21.64 3.20 7.07
C ARG A 190 -21.48 2.16 5.95
N LYS A 191 -21.96 2.43 4.72
CA LYS A 191 -21.78 1.52 3.58
C LYS A 191 -20.31 1.25 3.27
N LEU A 192 -19.45 2.27 3.34
CA LEU A 192 -18.00 2.09 3.16
C LEU A 192 -17.39 1.26 4.29
N ALA A 193 -17.87 1.44 5.52
CA ALA A 193 -17.45 0.64 6.67
C ALA A 193 -17.90 -0.83 6.55
N ASP A 194 -19.04 -1.10 5.92
CA ASP A 194 -19.49 -2.48 5.67
C ASP A 194 -18.52 -3.23 4.74
N ILE A 195 -17.92 -2.55 3.74
CA ILE A 195 -16.85 -3.13 2.89
C ILE A 195 -15.65 -3.54 3.74
N ILE A 196 -15.25 -2.69 4.70
CA ILE A 196 -14.14 -3.00 5.62
C ILE A 196 -14.50 -4.18 6.52
N ALA A 197 -15.74 -4.22 7.01
CA ALA A 197 -16.20 -5.27 7.90
C ALA A 197 -16.22 -6.64 7.20
N GLU A 198 -16.71 -6.68 5.95
CA GLU A 198 -16.77 -7.89 5.12
C GLU A 198 -15.36 -8.43 4.84
N GLU A 199 -14.43 -7.57 4.43
CA GLU A 199 -13.05 -7.97 4.09
C GLU A 199 -12.22 -8.40 5.31
N LEU A 200 -12.53 -7.86 6.50
CA LEU A 200 -11.80 -8.17 7.72
C LEU A 200 -12.49 -9.23 8.60
N GLY A 201 -13.75 -9.56 8.32
CA GLY A 201 -14.60 -10.39 9.19
C GLY A 201 -14.78 -9.79 10.59
N LYS A 202 -14.80 -8.46 10.71
CA LYS A 202 -14.88 -7.73 11.98
C LYS A 202 -15.74 -6.47 11.85
N ASP A 203 -16.64 -6.25 12.79
CA ASP A 203 -17.47 -5.05 12.79
C ASP A 203 -16.63 -3.77 12.94
N VAL A 204 -17.03 -2.74 12.21
CA VAL A 204 -16.48 -1.38 12.35
C VAL A 204 -17.32 -0.60 13.36
N PRO A 205 -16.76 -0.16 14.50
CA PRO A 205 -17.52 0.58 15.50
C PRO A 205 -18.09 1.89 14.97
N ASP A 206 -19.29 2.26 15.41
CA ASP A 206 -19.96 3.52 15.07
C ASP A 206 -19.06 4.77 15.24
N LYS A 207 -18.18 4.76 16.26
CA LYS A 207 -17.23 5.86 16.52
C LYS A 207 -16.24 6.08 15.36
N GLU A 208 -15.81 5.01 14.71
CA GLU A 208 -14.94 5.06 13.52
C GLU A 208 -15.71 5.59 12.30
N ILE A 209 -17.00 5.26 12.20
CA ILE A 209 -17.89 5.72 11.11
C ILE A 209 -18.13 7.22 11.21
N GLY A 210 -18.27 7.76 12.42
CA GLY A 210 -18.31 9.21 12.64
C GLY A 210 -17.05 9.92 12.13
N PHE A 211 -15.86 9.34 12.33
CA PHE A 211 -14.62 9.89 11.77
C PHE A 211 -14.58 9.80 10.24
N LEU A 212 -14.96 8.65 9.69
CA LEU A 212 -15.01 8.45 8.24
C LEU A 212 -15.96 9.45 7.56
N THR A 213 -17.09 9.74 8.19
CA THR A 213 -18.07 10.75 7.75
C THR A 213 -17.41 12.11 7.57
N LEU A 214 -16.66 12.60 8.56
CA LEU A 214 -16.00 13.91 8.49
C LEU A 214 -14.97 14.02 7.35
N HIS A 215 -14.31 12.92 7.00
CA HIS A 215 -13.37 12.89 5.89
C HIS A 215 -14.08 12.82 4.54
N LEU A 216 -15.19 12.08 4.47
CA LEU A 216 -16.03 11.98 3.28
C LEU A 216 -16.62 13.34 2.89
N GLU A 217 -17.11 14.12 3.86
CA GLU A 217 -17.65 15.49 3.64
C GLU A 217 -16.62 16.49 3.09
N ARG A 218 -15.33 16.15 3.10
CA ARG A 218 -14.23 17.00 2.61
C ARG A 218 -13.72 16.58 1.24
N LEU A 219 -14.24 15.48 0.68
CA LEU A 219 -13.83 15.01 -0.64
C LEU A 219 -14.46 15.86 -1.74
N PRO A 220 -13.72 16.14 -2.83
CA PRO A 220 -14.27 16.83 -3.97
C PRO A 220 -15.34 15.97 -4.64
N TYR A 221 -16.49 16.59 -4.90
CA TYR A 221 -17.63 15.99 -5.59
C TYR A 221 -17.71 16.55 -7.01
N GLU A 222 -17.96 15.71 -8.02
CA GLU A 222 -18.39 16.19 -9.34
C GLU A 222 -19.90 16.34 -9.32
N PHE A 223 -20.40 17.58 -9.31
CA PHE A 223 -21.74 17.82 -9.82
C PHE A 223 -21.71 17.59 -11.34
N GLN A 224 -22.63 16.75 -11.83
CA GLN A 224 -23.20 16.89 -13.17
C GLN A 224 -24.37 17.88 -13.11
#